data_AF-G4ZXY1-F1
#
_entry.id   AF-G4ZXY1-F1
#
_cell.length_a   1.000
_cell.length_b   1.000
_cell.length_c   1.000
_cell.angle_alpha   90.00
_cell.angle_beta   90.00
_cell.angle_gamma   90.00
#
_symmetry.space_group_name_H-M   'P 1'
#
loop_
_entity.id
_entity.type
_entity.pdbx_description
1 polymer ?
#
loop_
_entity_poly.entity_id
_entity_poly.type
_entity_poly.pdbx_seq_one_letter_code
_entity_poly.pdbx_strand_id
1 'polypeptide(L)'
;MYVGRTVAGLPSGSHEFAILPPHFVEQDEWVKLGVTRVFQGIPEHLLFVGEFCLASLVYHTPYIRMHLPPRHPLFETALFQDPELLGNLSSCVQCGYAGPKTQLKATGLPPHVSILGQMRVLQDNTLSTIEMIEESRREIVKDIIHELEERAIGAGTVTFDGLHDALRKCLEEAGVHDLVSQPNVSEVQQDIEQDPDDKRTALPTFFWAGRFRRVP
;
A
#
# COMPACT_ATOMS: atom_id res chain seq x y z
N MET A 1 19.66 26.53 7.98
CA MET A 1 19.23 27.83 8.52
C MET A 1 17.76 27.76 8.95
N TYR A 2 17.44 28.10 10.21
CA TYR A 2 16.06 28.16 10.73
C TYR A 2 15.18 29.16 9.95
N VAL A 3 15.68 30.38 9.74
CA VAL A 3 14.92 31.46 9.09
C VAL A 3 14.55 31.10 7.67
N GLY A 4 15.50 30.66 6.84
CA GLY A 4 15.23 30.29 5.45
C GLY A 4 14.16 29.19 5.33
N ARG A 5 14.17 28.22 6.23
CA ARG A 5 13.16 27.14 6.26
C ARG A 5 11.79 27.65 6.68
N THR A 6 11.75 28.54 7.67
CA THR A 6 10.50 29.18 8.12
C THR A 6 9.87 30.02 7.01
N VAL A 7 10.69 30.83 6.32
CA VAL A 7 10.23 31.67 5.20
C VAL A 7 9.80 30.83 3.99
N ALA A 8 10.40 29.65 3.79
CA ALA A 8 9.99 28.67 2.79
C ALA A 8 8.69 27.91 3.17
N GLY A 9 8.07 28.22 4.32
CA GLY A 9 6.79 27.64 4.72
C GLY A 9 6.88 26.24 5.34
N LEU A 10 8.07 25.78 5.74
CA LEU A 10 8.20 24.50 6.45
C LEU A 10 7.53 24.57 7.83
N PRO A 11 6.91 23.47 8.29
CA PRO A 11 6.11 23.46 9.53
C PRO A 11 7.01 23.55 10.77
N SER A 12 7.18 24.75 11.31
CA SER A 12 8.09 25.01 12.44
C SER A 12 7.76 24.23 13.72
N GLY A 13 6.49 23.82 13.89
CA GLY A 13 6.00 23.00 15.01
C GLY A 13 6.06 21.49 14.76
N SER A 14 6.72 21.03 13.70
CA SER A 14 6.82 19.60 13.35
C SER A 14 8.28 19.16 13.24
N HIS A 15 8.54 17.89 13.51
CA HIS A 15 9.83 17.27 13.23
C HIS A 15 10.13 17.23 11.71
N GLU A 16 9.11 17.34 10.85
CA GLU A 16 9.24 17.54 9.39
C GLU A 16 9.96 18.83 9.01
N PHE A 17 10.08 19.77 9.95
CA PHE A 17 10.96 20.92 9.77
C PHE A 17 12.41 20.54 9.52
N ALA A 18 12.84 19.29 9.75
CA ALA A 18 14.17 18.79 9.43
C ALA A 18 14.32 18.12 8.05
N ILE A 19 13.26 18.02 7.25
CA ILE A 19 13.30 17.35 5.93
C ILE A 19 14.23 18.10 4.95
N LEU A 20 15.17 17.40 4.35
CA LEU A 20 16.04 17.93 3.30
C LEU A 20 15.23 18.18 2.02
N PRO A 21 15.59 19.20 1.22
CA PRO A 21 14.97 19.41 -0.08
C PRO A 21 15.22 18.21 -1.00
N PRO A 22 14.46 18.05 -2.10
CA PRO A 22 14.78 17.10 -3.15
C PRO A 22 16.23 17.24 -3.60
N HIS A 23 16.97 16.14 -3.61
CA HIS A 23 18.37 16.10 -4.02
C HIS A 23 18.74 14.73 -4.56
N PHE A 24 19.83 14.66 -5.32
CA PHE A 24 20.43 13.39 -5.73
C PHE A 24 21.42 12.94 -4.66
N VAL A 25 21.43 11.64 -4.36
CA VAL A 25 22.34 11.06 -3.35
C VAL A 25 23.78 11.07 -3.84
N GLU A 26 23.96 10.78 -5.13
CA GLU A 26 25.25 10.75 -5.81
C GLU A 26 25.17 11.60 -7.08
N GLN A 27 26.27 12.27 -7.42
CA GLN A 27 26.42 13.00 -8.67
C GLN A 27 26.96 12.06 -9.74
N ASP A 28 26.05 11.28 -10.34
CA ASP A 28 26.38 10.42 -11.47
C ASP A 28 26.34 11.17 -12.82
N GLU A 29 26.70 10.48 -13.89
CA GLU A 29 26.69 11.06 -15.24
C GLU A 29 25.28 11.42 -15.72
N TRP A 30 24.23 10.74 -15.22
CA TRP A 30 22.84 11.06 -15.54
C TRP A 30 22.43 12.41 -14.96
N VAL A 31 22.86 12.73 -13.72
CA VAL A 31 22.61 14.03 -13.10
C VAL A 31 23.27 15.16 -13.91
N LYS A 32 24.55 15.01 -14.28
CA LYS A 32 25.27 16.01 -15.09
C LYS A 32 24.63 16.20 -16.47
N LEU A 33 24.28 15.09 -17.13
CA LEU A 33 23.58 15.11 -18.40
C LEU A 33 22.20 15.78 -18.27
N GLY A 34 21.45 15.45 -17.21
CA GLY A 34 20.15 16.05 -16.92
C GLY A 34 20.23 17.56 -16.73
N VAL A 35 21.18 18.04 -15.93
CA VAL A 35 21.35 19.48 -15.66
C VAL A 35 21.67 20.24 -16.95
N THR A 36 22.63 19.75 -17.73
CA THR A 36 23.04 20.41 -19.00
C THR A 36 21.94 20.39 -20.06
N ARG A 37 21.16 19.31 -20.13
CA ARG A 37 20.10 19.15 -21.12
C ARG A 37 18.83 19.94 -20.77
N VAL A 38 18.48 20.00 -19.48
CA VAL A 38 17.29 20.72 -18.99
C VAL A 38 17.56 22.22 -18.87
N PHE A 39 18.75 22.60 -18.40
CA PHE A 39 19.15 24.00 -18.22
C PHE A 39 20.25 24.37 -19.22
N GLN A 40 19.87 24.50 -20.49
CA GLN A 40 20.79 24.84 -21.56
C GLN A 40 21.49 26.18 -21.28
N GLY A 41 22.82 26.18 -21.30
CA GLY A 41 23.62 27.39 -21.06
C GLY A 41 23.77 27.78 -19.59
N ILE A 42 23.45 26.89 -18.64
CA ILE A 42 23.72 27.14 -17.22
C ILE A 42 25.22 27.44 -16.99
N PRO A 43 25.58 28.55 -16.32
CA PRO A 43 26.96 28.83 -15.96
C PRO A 43 27.56 27.75 -15.05
N GLU A 44 28.84 27.44 -15.20
CA GLU A 44 29.52 26.39 -14.40
C GLU A 44 29.36 26.60 -12.88
N HIS A 45 29.44 27.85 -12.42
CA HIS A 45 29.29 28.19 -11.01
C HIS A 45 27.86 28.02 -10.46
N LEU A 46 26.87 27.77 -11.33
CA LEU A 46 25.48 27.50 -10.97
C LEU A 46 25.08 26.04 -11.16
N LEU A 47 25.98 25.16 -11.62
CA LEU A 47 25.67 23.74 -11.83
C LEU A 47 25.07 23.09 -10.58
N PHE A 48 25.66 23.37 -9.41
CA PHE A 48 25.15 22.88 -8.14
C PHE A 48 23.70 23.33 -7.86
N VAL A 49 23.33 24.57 -8.19
CA VAL A 49 21.95 25.04 -8.06
C VAL A 49 21.05 24.33 -9.06
N GLY A 50 21.52 24.15 -10.30
CA GLY A 50 20.85 23.39 -11.33
C GLY A 50 20.51 21.95 -10.91
N GLU A 51 21.40 21.29 -10.17
CA GLU A 51 21.14 19.95 -9.63
C GLU A 51 19.93 19.92 -8.69
N PHE A 52 19.83 20.86 -7.74
CA PHE A 52 18.67 20.94 -6.84
C PHE A 52 17.38 21.31 -7.58
N CYS A 53 17.47 22.18 -8.58
CA CYS A 53 16.33 22.52 -9.43
C CYS A 53 15.85 21.29 -10.21
N LEU A 54 16.78 20.51 -10.79
CA LEU A 54 16.47 19.27 -11.50
C LEU A 54 15.86 18.24 -10.55
N ALA A 55 16.46 18.00 -9.39
CA ALA A 55 15.94 17.09 -8.38
C ALA A 55 14.52 17.46 -7.96
N SER A 56 14.25 18.76 -7.78
CA SER A 56 12.90 19.25 -7.45
C SER A 56 11.89 18.95 -8.56
N LEU A 57 12.24 19.17 -9.83
CA LEU A 57 11.36 18.84 -10.96
C LEU A 57 11.08 17.35 -11.06
N VAL A 58 12.13 16.51 -10.93
CA VAL A 58 12.02 15.06 -10.99
C VAL A 58 11.14 14.55 -9.86
N TYR A 59 11.43 14.91 -8.61
CA TYR A 59 10.68 14.49 -7.43
C TYR A 59 9.19 14.87 -7.52
N HIS A 60 8.88 16.07 -8.05
CA HIS A 60 7.50 16.54 -8.19
C HIS A 60 6.82 16.12 -9.49
N THR A 61 7.44 15.28 -10.33
CA THR A 61 6.84 14.81 -11.59
C THR A 61 5.42 14.25 -11.42
N PRO A 62 5.10 13.40 -10.43
CA PRO A 62 3.75 12.89 -10.25
C PRO A 62 2.74 14.01 -9.96
N TYR A 63 3.12 14.97 -9.11
CA TYR A 63 2.29 16.14 -8.78
C TYR A 63 2.06 17.02 -10.00
N ILE A 64 3.12 17.31 -10.76
CA ILE A 64 3.06 18.12 -11.99
C ILE A 64 2.13 17.47 -13.02
N ARG A 65 2.26 16.15 -13.26
CA ARG A 65 1.39 15.41 -14.19
C ARG A 65 -0.07 15.38 -13.75
N MET A 66 -0.33 15.37 -12.44
CA MET A 66 -1.68 15.36 -11.88
C MET A 66 -2.36 16.72 -11.99
N HIS A 67 -1.61 17.82 -11.90
CA HIS A 67 -2.19 19.16 -11.77
C HIS A 67 -2.05 20.05 -13.02
N LEU A 68 -1.14 19.75 -13.94
CA LEU A 68 -1.00 20.52 -15.17
C LEU A 68 -1.81 19.90 -16.32
N PRO A 69 -2.38 20.72 -17.24
CA PRO A 69 -3.03 20.23 -18.44
C PRO A 69 -2.08 19.38 -19.30
N PRO A 70 -2.53 18.31 -19.97
CA PRO A 70 -1.67 17.44 -20.78
C PRO A 70 -0.90 18.15 -21.90
N ARG A 71 -1.39 19.32 -22.37
CA ARG A 71 -0.76 20.16 -23.42
C ARG A 71 0.07 21.30 -22.84
N HIS A 72 0.47 21.22 -21.57
CA HIS A 72 1.27 22.26 -20.93
C HIS A 72 2.71 22.24 -21.53
N PRO A 73 3.29 23.39 -21.92
CA PRO A 73 4.61 23.46 -22.57
C PRO A 73 5.75 22.84 -21.77
N LEU A 74 5.63 22.77 -20.44
CA LEU A 74 6.57 22.04 -19.57
C LEU A 74 6.77 20.59 -20.04
N PHE A 75 5.71 19.92 -20.49
CA PHE A 75 5.80 18.55 -20.95
C PHE A 75 6.56 18.41 -22.27
N GLU A 76 6.74 19.50 -23.04
CA GLU A 76 7.56 19.52 -24.26
C GLU A 76 9.06 19.71 -23.96
N THR A 77 9.44 19.95 -22.70
CA THR A 77 10.85 20.10 -22.32
C THR A 77 11.59 18.76 -22.31
N ALA A 78 12.92 18.82 -22.44
CA ALA A 78 13.77 17.65 -22.55
C ALA A 78 13.61 16.63 -21.41
N LEU A 79 13.30 17.11 -20.18
CA LEU A 79 13.09 16.23 -19.03
C LEU A 79 11.87 15.32 -19.19
N PHE A 80 10.78 15.83 -19.76
CA PHE A 80 9.50 15.10 -19.88
C PHE A 80 9.37 14.35 -21.20
N GLN A 81 10.18 14.70 -22.20
CA GLN A 81 10.23 14.03 -23.51
C GLN A 81 11.22 12.86 -23.56
N ASP A 82 12.08 12.69 -22.54
CA ASP A 82 13.06 11.61 -22.47
C ASP A 82 12.72 10.67 -21.29
N PRO A 83 12.00 9.55 -21.55
CA PRO A 83 11.59 8.62 -20.50
C PRO A 83 12.75 7.92 -19.81
N GLU A 84 13.86 7.70 -20.52
CA GLU A 84 15.04 7.01 -19.99
C GLU A 84 15.78 7.93 -19.01
N LEU A 85 16.02 9.19 -19.41
CA LEU A 85 16.60 10.19 -18.53
C LEU A 85 15.75 10.38 -17.27
N LEU A 86 14.44 10.56 -17.42
CA LEU A 86 13.54 10.76 -16.29
C LEU A 86 13.48 9.54 -15.37
N GLY A 87 13.48 8.33 -15.92
CA GLY A 87 13.50 7.09 -15.15
C GLY A 87 14.76 6.94 -14.30
N ASN A 88 15.93 7.15 -14.90
CA ASN A 88 17.21 7.10 -14.20
C ASN A 88 17.28 8.16 -13.09
N LEU A 89 16.92 9.40 -13.39
CA LEU A 89 16.90 10.50 -12.40
C LEU A 89 15.90 10.23 -11.26
N SER A 90 14.73 9.66 -11.57
CA SER A 90 13.71 9.34 -10.57
C SER A 90 14.17 8.26 -9.60
N SER A 91 15.07 7.36 -10.03
CA SER A 91 15.60 6.30 -9.18
C SER A 91 16.60 6.81 -8.13
N CYS A 92 17.28 7.94 -8.39
CA CYS A 92 18.33 8.48 -7.54
C CYS A 92 17.93 9.74 -6.76
N VAL A 93 16.77 10.32 -7.03
CA VAL A 93 16.25 11.47 -6.29
C VAL A 93 15.66 11.06 -4.94
N GLN A 94 15.96 11.84 -3.90
CA GLN A 94 15.42 11.64 -2.55
C GLN A 94 14.95 12.96 -1.95
N CYS A 95 13.93 12.88 -1.09
CA CYS A 95 13.45 13.97 -0.25
C CYS A 95 13.03 13.36 1.09
N GLY A 96 13.62 13.82 2.19
CA GLY A 96 13.42 13.20 3.49
C GLY A 96 14.44 13.61 4.53
N TYR A 97 14.51 12.88 5.63
CA TYR A 97 15.49 13.11 6.68
C TYR A 97 16.91 12.80 6.20
N ALA A 98 17.89 13.51 6.77
CA ALA A 98 19.30 13.19 6.56
C ALA A 98 19.58 11.75 7.04
N GLY A 99 19.98 10.88 6.12
CA GLY A 99 20.35 9.50 6.42
C GLY A 99 21.88 9.28 6.39
N PRO A 100 22.36 8.08 6.73
CA PRO A 100 23.80 7.76 6.71
C PRO A 100 24.44 7.90 5.32
N LYS A 101 23.65 7.71 4.26
CA LYS A 101 24.09 7.82 2.86
C LYS A 101 23.98 9.25 2.32
N THR A 102 23.35 10.15 3.07
CA THR A 102 23.08 11.52 2.62
C THR A 102 24.21 12.44 3.04
N GLN A 103 24.88 13.08 2.08
CA GLN A 103 25.93 14.07 2.37
C GLN A 103 25.36 15.38 2.95
N LEU A 104 24.08 15.65 2.71
CA LEU A 104 23.40 16.84 3.20
C LEU A 104 22.94 16.67 4.64
N LYS A 105 23.15 17.70 5.45
CA LYS A 105 22.65 17.77 6.82
C LYS A 105 21.81 19.02 7.02
N ALA A 106 20.63 18.87 7.63
CA ALA A 106 19.81 20.01 8.01
C ALA A 106 20.52 20.80 9.13
N THR A 107 20.84 22.06 8.86
CA THR A 107 21.56 22.95 9.80
C THR A 107 20.62 23.98 10.42
N GLY A 108 20.97 24.44 11.62
CA GLY A 108 20.19 25.45 12.35
C GLY A 108 18.78 24.97 12.67
N LEU A 109 18.63 23.69 13.03
CA LEU A 109 17.39 23.16 13.58
C LEU A 109 17.25 23.64 15.04
N PRO A 110 16.11 24.22 15.41
CA PRO A 110 15.82 24.52 16.81
C PRO A 110 15.80 23.24 17.66
N PRO A 111 16.12 23.33 18.96
CA PRO A 111 16.10 22.17 19.86
C PRO A 111 14.76 21.41 19.85
N HIS A 112 13.63 22.12 19.80
CA HIS A 112 12.31 21.48 19.83
C HIS A 112 12.04 20.60 18.62
N VAL A 113 12.59 20.92 17.44
CA VAL A 113 12.44 20.09 16.23
C VAL A 113 13.15 18.74 16.42
N SER A 114 14.33 18.74 17.03
CA SER A 114 15.06 17.52 17.36
C SER A 114 14.31 16.68 18.39
N ILE A 115 13.73 17.31 19.42
CA ILE A 115 12.91 16.64 20.43
C ILE A 115 11.67 16.01 19.77
N LEU A 116 10.96 16.75 18.92
CA LEU A 116 9.81 16.22 18.18
C LEU A 116 10.20 15.03 17.30
N GLY A 117 11.40 15.07 16.71
CA GLY A 117 11.94 13.94 15.94
C GLY A 117 12.17 12.70 16.80
N GLN A 118 12.75 12.87 17.98
CA GLN A 118 12.92 11.77 18.96
C GLN A 118 11.57 11.25 19.46
N MET A 119 10.60 12.14 19.73
CA MET A 119 9.25 11.75 20.14
C MET A 119 8.55 10.91 19.07
N ARG A 120 8.71 11.25 17.78
CA ARG A 120 8.19 10.42 16.68
C ARG A 120 8.83 9.04 16.66
N VAL A 121 10.16 8.95 16.76
CA VAL A 121 10.86 7.65 16.83
C VAL A 121 10.37 6.82 18.03
N LEU A 122 10.18 7.44 19.20
CA LEU A 122 9.64 6.76 20.37
C LEU A 122 8.19 6.29 20.16
N GLN A 123 7.36 7.10 19.51
CA GLN A 123 5.99 6.73 19.15
C GLN A 123 5.97 5.53 18.21
N ASP A 124 6.78 5.55 17.14
CA ASP A 124 6.87 4.47 16.17
C ASP A 124 7.34 3.16 16.83
N ASN A 125 8.36 3.23 17.69
CA ASN A 125 8.84 2.08 18.46
C ASN A 125 7.77 1.53 19.41
N THR A 126 6.98 2.42 20.03
CA THR A 126 5.90 2.02 20.96
C THR A 126 4.80 1.28 20.20
N LEU A 127 4.37 1.79 19.04
CA LEU A 127 3.38 1.12 18.20
C LEU A 127 3.87 -0.24 17.71
N SER A 128 5.11 -0.32 17.22
CA SER A 128 5.73 -1.58 16.81
C SER A 128 5.79 -2.60 17.96
N THR A 129 6.13 -2.14 19.17
CA THR A 129 6.14 -3.00 20.36
C THR A 129 4.74 -3.53 20.70
N ILE A 130 3.71 -2.69 20.58
CA ILE A 130 2.32 -3.11 20.78
C ILE A 130 1.94 -4.19 19.76
N GLU A 131 2.25 -4.01 18.49
CA GLU A 131 1.99 -5.00 17.44
C GLU A 131 2.67 -6.34 17.73
N MET A 132 3.94 -6.30 18.16
CA MET A 132 4.67 -7.51 18.58
C MET A 132 4.02 -8.19 19.79
N ILE A 133 3.54 -7.43 20.77
CA ILE A 133 2.82 -7.96 21.93
C ILE A 133 1.51 -8.62 21.49
N GLU A 134 0.77 -8.00 20.56
CA GLU A 134 -0.48 -8.58 20.06
C GLU A 134 -0.27 -9.88 19.29
N GLU A 135 0.79 -9.95 18.49
CA GLU A 135 1.18 -11.17 17.78
C GLU A 135 1.60 -12.25 18.76
N SER A 136 2.48 -11.92 19.71
CA SER A 136 2.89 -12.85 20.76
C SER A 136 1.70 -13.34 21.59
N ARG A 137 0.74 -12.47 21.92
CA ARG A 137 -0.50 -12.84 22.60
C ARG A 137 -1.29 -13.87 21.79
N ARG A 138 -1.44 -13.66 20.47
CA ARG A 138 -2.17 -14.59 19.60
C ARG A 138 -1.52 -15.98 19.60
N GLU A 139 -0.20 -16.05 19.43
CA GLU A 139 0.52 -17.32 19.43
C GLU A 139 0.47 -18.01 20.81
N ILE A 140 0.66 -17.28 21.92
CA ILE A 140 0.57 -17.87 23.26
C ILE A 140 -0.81 -18.46 23.53
N VAL A 141 -1.89 -17.77 23.15
CA VAL A 141 -3.26 -18.28 23.34
C VAL A 141 -3.49 -19.54 22.51
N LYS A 142 -3.02 -19.55 21.27
CA LYS A 142 -3.08 -20.71 20.39
C LYS A 142 -2.31 -21.90 20.97
N ASP A 143 -1.09 -21.67 21.47
CA ASP A 143 -0.27 -22.71 22.10
C ASP A 143 -0.95 -23.27 23.37
N ILE A 144 -1.56 -22.40 24.19
CA ILE A 144 -2.31 -22.83 25.38
C ILE A 144 -3.52 -23.68 24.98
N ILE A 145 -4.30 -23.26 23.99
CA ILE A 145 -5.46 -24.02 23.51
C ILE A 145 -5.01 -25.39 23.00
N HIS A 146 -3.93 -25.42 22.20
CA HIS A 146 -3.36 -26.65 21.67
C HIS A 146 -2.94 -27.64 22.78
N GLU A 147 -2.19 -27.16 23.78
CA GLU A 147 -1.78 -27.99 24.92
C GLU A 147 -2.98 -28.47 25.76
N LEU A 148 -4.02 -27.64 25.93
CA LEU A 148 -5.23 -28.03 26.65
C LEU A 148 -6.01 -29.11 25.89
N GLU A 149 -6.09 -29.03 24.57
CA GLU A 149 -6.71 -30.04 23.72
C GLU A 149 -5.92 -31.36 23.77
N GLU A 150 -4.58 -31.30 23.68
CA GLU A 150 -3.72 -32.48 23.79
C GLU A 150 -3.95 -33.22 25.12
N ARG A 151 -4.02 -32.49 26.24
CA ARG A 151 -4.30 -33.06 27.56
C ARG A 151 -5.71 -33.64 27.68
N ALA A 152 -6.72 -32.98 27.11
CA ALA A 152 -8.10 -33.47 27.15
C ALA A 152 -8.24 -34.80 26.39
N ILE A 153 -7.55 -34.97 25.25
CA ILE A 153 -7.44 -36.24 24.53
C ILE A 153 -6.80 -37.30 25.43
N GLY A 154 -5.65 -36.99 26.07
CA GLY A 154 -4.95 -37.91 26.97
C GLY A 154 -5.78 -38.36 28.19
N ALA A 155 -6.68 -37.50 28.68
CA ALA A 155 -7.60 -37.80 29.77
C ALA A 155 -8.87 -38.58 29.34
N GLY A 156 -9.02 -38.91 28.05
CA GLY A 156 -10.21 -39.57 27.52
C GLY A 156 -11.46 -38.68 27.50
N THR A 157 -11.27 -37.35 27.56
CA THR A 157 -12.36 -36.37 27.45
C THR A 157 -12.58 -36.02 25.98
N VAL A 158 -13.83 -35.96 25.54
CA VAL A 158 -14.16 -35.65 24.14
C VAL A 158 -13.81 -34.19 23.83
N THR A 159 -12.78 -33.97 23.02
CA THR A 159 -12.43 -32.63 22.48
C THR A 159 -13.26 -32.32 21.23
N PHE A 160 -13.32 -31.05 20.84
CA PHE A 160 -14.03 -30.65 19.61
C PHE A 160 -13.46 -31.36 18.38
N ASP A 161 -12.14 -31.33 18.21
CA ASP A 161 -11.47 -32.01 17.11
C ASP A 161 -11.61 -33.54 17.20
N GLY A 162 -11.50 -34.11 18.40
CA GLY A 162 -11.73 -35.54 18.61
C GLY A 162 -13.16 -35.97 18.26
N LEU A 163 -14.15 -35.14 18.56
CA LEU A 163 -15.55 -35.36 18.16
C LEU A 163 -15.73 -35.18 16.65
N HIS A 164 -15.13 -34.15 16.07
CA HIS A 164 -15.19 -33.87 14.63
C HIS A 164 -14.55 -34.99 13.81
N ASP A 165 -13.38 -35.48 14.22
CA ASP A 165 -12.70 -36.61 13.59
C ASP A 165 -13.45 -37.91 13.81
N ALA A 166 -14.00 -38.15 15.01
CA ALA A 166 -14.85 -39.32 15.26
C ALA A 166 -16.11 -39.28 14.38
N LEU A 167 -16.79 -38.14 14.26
CA LEU A 167 -17.94 -37.96 13.39
C LEU A 167 -17.57 -38.15 11.93
N ARG A 168 -16.45 -37.58 11.47
CA ARG A 168 -15.95 -37.77 10.10
C ARG A 168 -15.68 -39.23 9.81
N LYS A 169 -14.97 -39.92 10.71
CA LYS A 169 -14.67 -41.34 10.59
C LYS A 169 -15.94 -42.19 10.58
N CYS A 170 -16.91 -41.90 11.45
CA CYS A 170 -18.21 -42.58 11.43
C CYS A 170 -18.98 -42.34 10.11
N LEU A 171 -18.93 -41.13 9.55
CA LEU A 171 -19.55 -40.81 8.26
C LEU A 171 -18.85 -41.48 7.08
N GLU A 172 -17.52 -41.63 7.14
CA GLU A 172 -16.72 -42.41 6.18
C GLU A 172 -17.05 -43.91 6.28
N GLU A 173 -17.07 -44.47 7.48
CA GLU A 173 -17.44 -45.88 7.73
C GLU A 173 -18.88 -46.17 7.31
N ALA A 174 -19.78 -45.21 7.43
CA ALA A 174 -21.16 -45.31 6.95
C ALA A 174 -21.31 -45.10 5.43
N GLY A 175 -20.22 -44.84 4.69
CA GLY A 175 -20.23 -44.63 3.24
C GLY A 175 -20.93 -43.35 2.79
N VAL A 176 -21.16 -42.39 3.69
CA VAL A 176 -21.90 -41.15 3.40
C VAL A 176 -21.04 -40.15 2.63
N HIS A 177 -19.72 -40.28 2.70
CA HIS A 177 -18.79 -39.39 1.98
C HIS A 177 -18.93 -39.51 0.45
N ASP A 178 -19.29 -40.68 -0.08
CA ASP A 178 -19.49 -40.91 -1.52
C ASP A 178 -20.79 -40.26 -2.04
N LEU A 179 -21.82 -40.12 -1.18
CA LEU A 179 -23.09 -39.49 -1.52
C LEU A 179 -22.97 -37.96 -1.70
N VAL A 180 -22.01 -37.33 -1.04
CA VAL A 180 -21.75 -35.88 -1.15
C VAL A 180 -20.79 -35.56 -2.31
N SER A 181 -20.00 -36.54 -2.74
CA SER A 181 -18.95 -36.37 -3.76
C SER A 181 -19.41 -36.70 -5.19
N GLN A 182 -20.57 -37.35 -5.35
CA GLN A 182 -21.19 -37.52 -6.67
C GLN A 182 -21.83 -36.19 -7.10
N PRO A 183 -21.33 -35.53 -8.16
CA PRO A 183 -22.12 -34.46 -8.78
C PRO A 183 -23.42 -35.10 -9.25
N ASN A 184 -24.56 -34.49 -8.94
CA ASN A 184 -25.87 -34.83 -9.49
C ASN A 184 -25.80 -34.90 -11.02
N VAL A 185 -25.48 -36.08 -11.56
CA VAL A 185 -25.64 -36.40 -12.98
C VAL A 185 -26.73 -37.46 -13.01
N SER A 186 -27.95 -36.98 -13.15
CA SER A 186 -29.02 -37.75 -13.75
C SER A 186 -29.70 -36.83 -14.75
N GLU A 187 -29.17 -36.89 -15.98
CA GLU A 187 -29.92 -36.57 -17.17
C GLU A 187 -31.18 -37.44 -17.19
N VAL A 188 -32.34 -36.83 -17.08
CA VAL A 188 -33.58 -37.40 -17.59
C VAL A 188 -33.95 -36.60 -18.82
N GLN A 189 -33.72 -37.22 -19.98
CA GLN A 189 -34.11 -36.72 -21.28
C GLN A 189 -35.64 -36.88 -21.46
N GLN A 190 -36.30 -35.74 -21.66
CA GLN A 190 -37.49 -35.50 -22.48
C GLN A 190 -38.62 -36.55 -22.51
N ASP A 191 -39.77 -36.17 -21.96
CA ASP A 191 -41.01 -36.14 -22.75
C ASP A 191 -41.79 -34.87 -22.40
N ILE A 192 -41.96 -34.01 -23.40
CA ILE A 192 -42.76 -32.79 -23.34
C ILE A 192 -44.18 -33.20 -23.74
N GLU A 193 -45.03 -33.46 -22.75
CA GLU A 193 -46.47 -33.30 -22.90
C GLU A 193 -46.88 -31.98 -22.25
N GLN A 194 -47.34 -31.05 -23.09
CA GLN A 194 -47.93 -29.78 -22.68
C GLN A 194 -49.36 -30.01 -22.20
N ASP A 195 -49.65 -29.59 -20.96
CA ASP A 195 -51.00 -29.28 -20.46
C ASP A 195 -50.88 -28.10 -19.47
N PRO A 196 -51.83 -27.14 -19.43
CA PRO A 196 -51.49 -25.74 -19.55
C PRO A 196 -52.06 -24.98 -18.36
N ASP A 197 -51.45 -25.09 -17.18
CA ASP A 197 -51.83 -24.21 -16.07
C ASP A 197 -50.74 -24.13 -14.99
N ASP A 198 -49.67 -23.38 -15.24
CA ASP A 198 -48.91 -22.78 -14.13
C ASP A 198 -48.44 -21.36 -14.51
N LYS A 199 -49.37 -20.42 -14.35
CA LYS A 199 -49.09 -18.98 -14.45
C LYS A 199 -48.27 -18.52 -13.25
N ARG A 200 -46.94 -18.61 -13.36
CA ARG A 200 -46.05 -17.72 -12.59
C ARG A 200 -45.52 -16.62 -13.49
N THR A 201 -46.29 -15.54 -13.56
CA THR A 201 -45.95 -14.28 -14.23
C THR A 201 -44.63 -13.76 -13.66
N ALA A 202 -43.54 -13.84 -14.43
CA ALA A 202 -42.33 -13.12 -14.14
C ALA A 202 -42.61 -11.62 -14.34
N LEU A 203 -42.94 -10.90 -13.26
CA LEU A 203 -43.15 -9.46 -13.32
C LEU A 203 -41.83 -8.77 -13.66
N PRO A 204 -41.75 -7.95 -14.72
CA PRO A 204 -40.53 -7.27 -15.10
C PRO A 204 -40.12 -6.29 -13.99
N THR A 205 -38.85 -6.37 -13.57
CA THR A 205 -38.27 -5.47 -12.57
C THR A 205 -37.54 -4.34 -13.29
N PHE A 206 -37.87 -3.10 -12.97
CA PHE A 206 -37.27 -1.91 -13.61
C PHE A 206 -36.37 -1.16 -12.63
N PHE A 207 -35.30 -0.54 -13.15
CA PHE A 207 -34.32 0.23 -12.37
C PHE A 207 -34.42 1.72 -12.69
N TRP A 208 -34.80 2.52 -11.70
CA TRP A 208 -34.80 3.99 -11.80
C TRP A 208 -34.60 4.63 -10.42
N ALA A 209 -34.00 5.82 -10.39
CA ALA A 209 -33.64 6.54 -9.16
C ALA A 209 -32.75 5.74 -8.17
N GLY A 210 -31.89 4.85 -8.72
CA GLY A 210 -30.91 4.11 -7.95
C GLY A 210 -31.44 2.91 -7.16
N ARG A 211 -32.71 2.49 -7.35
CA ARG A 211 -33.26 1.28 -6.73
C ARG A 211 -34.14 0.48 -7.71
N PHE A 212 -34.11 -0.84 -7.55
CA PHE A 212 -35.03 -1.74 -8.24
C PHE A 212 -36.42 -1.67 -7.60
N ARG A 213 -37.47 -1.57 -8.42
CA ARG A 213 -38.87 -1.58 -7.95
C ARG A 213 -39.70 -2.55 -8.76
N ARG A 214 -40.68 -3.17 -8.09
CA ARG A 214 -41.75 -3.96 -8.70
C ARG A 214 -43.00 -3.07 -8.78
N VAL A 215 -43.63 -3.01 -9.94
CA VAL A 215 -44.95 -2.36 -10.11
C VAL A 215 -46.01 -3.43 -9.79
N PRO A 216 -47.08 -3.08 -9.05
CA PRO A 216 -48.15 -4.03 -8.72
C PRO A 216 -48.80 -4.66 -9.96
#